data_AF-A0A7X7U2B1-F1
#
_entry.id   AF-A0A7X7U2B1-F1
#
_cell.length_a   1.000
_cell.length_b   1.000
_cell.length_c   1.000
_cell.angle_alpha   90.00
_cell.angle_beta   90.00
_cell.angle_gamma   90.00
#
_symmetry.space_group_name_H-M   'P 1'
#
loop_
_entity.id
_entity.type
_entity.pdbx_description
1 polymer ?
#
loop_
_entity_poly.entity_id
_entity_poly.type
_entity_poly.pdbx_seq_one_letter_code
_entity_poly.pdbx_strand_id
1 'polypeptide(L)'
;VCVFCGAGNNGGDGYVITRHLLNAGVPTKVVLCADPARVQGDAKINLQILERLGHSIERLDPRDEAVADRIRTCGGGATLIVDALFGTGLQGLLRPEYCAVIDAINDLGLPILAVDIPSGLDCDTGQPLGAAIRAAHTVTFVAVKKGFLVSPDVRVFLGELHVASIGVEPPQ
;
A
#
# COMPACT_ATOMS: atom_id res chain seq x y z
N VAL A 1 -10.09 -9.04 -3.02
CA VAL A 1 -9.08 -8.12 -2.44
C VAL A 1 -8.73 -7.06 -3.47
N CYS A 2 -8.63 -5.78 -3.09
CA CYS A 2 -8.15 -4.72 -3.98
C CYS A 2 -6.80 -4.20 -3.47
N VAL A 3 -5.79 -4.19 -4.34
CA VAL A 3 -4.40 -3.84 -4.00
C VAL A 3 -4.05 -2.53 -4.68
N PHE A 4 -3.79 -1.48 -3.90
CA PHE A 4 -3.33 -0.19 -4.41
C PHE A 4 -1.81 -0.12 -4.34
N CYS A 5 -1.17 -0.07 -5.50
CA CYS A 5 0.29 -0.13 -5.64
C CYS A 5 0.87 1.22 -6.06
N GLY A 6 2.01 1.58 -5.46
CA GLY A 6 2.86 2.66 -5.95
C GLY A 6 3.86 2.18 -7.01
N ALA A 7 4.78 3.07 -7.38
CA ALA A 7 5.82 2.76 -8.37
C ALA A 7 7.10 2.12 -7.79
N GLY A 8 7.31 2.26 -6.47
CA GLY A 8 8.51 1.77 -5.79
C GLY A 8 8.41 0.30 -5.36
N ASN A 9 9.38 -0.14 -4.55
CA ASN A 9 9.45 -1.51 -4.05
C ASN A 9 8.21 -1.94 -3.24
N ASN A 10 7.58 -1.03 -2.47
CA ASN A 10 6.34 -1.35 -1.77
C ASN A 10 5.23 -1.77 -2.74
N GLY A 11 5.12 -1.09 -3.89
CA GLY A 11 4.21 -1.49 -4.96
C GLY A 11 4.59 -2.85 -5.57
N GLY A 12 5.89 -3.14 -5.65
CA GLY A 12 6.44 -4.45 -5.97
C GLY A 12 5.93 -5.55 -5.05
N ASP A 13 5.95 -5.31 -3.74
CA ASP A 13 5.41 -6.23 -2.73
C ASP A 13 3.90 -6.43 -2.92
N GLY A 14 3.16 -5.38 -3.26
CA GLY A 14 1.75 -5.47 -3.66
C GLY A 14 1.52 -6.39 -4.88
N TYR A 15 2.39 -6.34 -5.88
CA TYR A 15 2.33 -7.25 -7.03
C TYR A 15 2.65 -8.70 -6.65
N VAL A 16 3.61 -8.91 -5.75
CA VAL A 16 3.92 -10.23 -5.19
C VAL A 16 2.72 -10.78 -4.44
N ILE A 17 2.14 -10.01 -3.52
CA ILE A 17 0.92 -10.38 -2.77
C ILE A 17 -0.18 -10.78 -3.73
N THR A 18 -0.43 -9.98 -4.77
CA THR A 18 -1.43 -10.28 -5.80
C THR A 18 -1.16 -11.64 -6.45
N ARG A 19 0.06 -11.92 -6.88
CA ARG A 19 0.43 -13.20 -7.51
C ARG A 19 0.14 -14.39 -6.58
N HIS A 20 0.46 -14.26 -5.29
CA HIS A 20 0.19 -15.32 -4.32
C HIS A 20 -1.30 -15.51 -4.04
N LEU A 21 -2.08 -14.42 -3.97
CA LEU A 21 -3.54 -14.48 -3.84
C LEU A 21 -4.20 -15.13 -5.06
N LEU A 22 -3.75 -14.81 -6.27
CA LEU A 22 -4.22 -15.45 -7.50
C LEU A 22 -3.96 -16.96 -7.48
N ASN A 23 -2.77 -17.39 -7.05
CA ASN A 23 -2.44 -18.81 -6.91
C ASN A 23 -3.30 -19.52 -5.84
N ALA A 24 -3.77 -18.78 -4.84
CA ALA A 24 -4.69 -19.29 -3.81
C ALA A 24 -6.17 -19.25 -4.24
N GLY A 25 -6.47 -18.85 -5.49
CA GLY A 25 -7.84 -18.72 -5.99
C GLY A 25 -8.62 -17.55 -5.41
N VAL A 26 -7.94 -16.57 -4.78
CA VAL A 26 -8.59 -15.38 -4.22
C VAL A 26 -8.75 -14.33 -5.32
N PRO A 27 -9.97 -13.83 -5.60
CA PRO A 27 -10.17 -12.78 -6.57
C PRO A 27 -9.48 -11.47 -6.17
N THR A 28 -8.64 -10.95 -7.06
CA THR A 28 -7.89 -9.70 -6.85
C THR A 28 -8.18 -8.66 -7.92
N LYS A 29 -8.05 -7.39 -7.54
CA LYS A 29 -7.88 -6.25 -8.46
C LYS A 29 -6.60 -5.53 -8.07
N VAL A 30 -5.81 -5.10 -9.04
CA VAL A 30 -4.62 -4.27 -8.81
C VAL A 30 -4.84 -2.90 -9.43
N VAL A 31 -4.54 -1.87 -8.67
CA VAL A 31 -4.61 -0.48 -9.08
C VAL A 31 -3.22 0.15 -8.92
N LEU A 32 -2.61 0.55 -10.02
CA LEU A 32 -1.36 1.31 -10.02
C LEU A 32 -1.66 2.81 -9.92
N CYS A 33 -1.35 3.41 -8.77
CA CYS A 33 -1.56 4.83 -8.45
C CYS A 33 -0.32 5.69 -8.75
N ALA A 34 0.36 5.40 -9.86
CA ALA A 34 1.54 6.13 -10.29
C ALA A 34 1.72 5.98 -11.80
N ASP A 35 2.60 6.81 -12.38
CA ASP A 35 3.01 6.64 -13.77
C ASP A 35 3.70 5.27 -13.95
N PRO A 36 3.19 4.39 -14.84
CA PRO A 36 3.82 3.10 -15.14
C PRO A 36 5.29 3.21 -15.57
N ALA A 37 5.70 4.31 -16.19
CA ALA A 37 7.09 4.55 -16.58
C ALA A 37 8.03 4.67 -15.37
N ARG A 38 7.50 4.97 -14.18
CA ARG A 38 8.26 5.05 -12.93
C ARG A 38 8.41 3.70 -12.25
N VAL A 39 7.68 2.67 -12.68
CA VAL A 39 7.84 1.31 -12.14
C VAL A 39 9.12 0.70 -12.71
N GLN A 40 10.10 0.48 -11.85
CA GLN A 40 11.44 0.02 -12.23
C GLN A 40 11.93 -1.12 -11.32
N GLY A 41 13.08 -1.70 -11.66
CA GLY A 41 13.71 -2.76 -10.86
C GLY A 41 12.77 -3.94 -10.57
N ASP A 42 12.81 -4.43 -9.34
CA ASP A 42 12.06 -5.60 -8.89
C ASP A 42 10.55 -5.40 -8.95
N ALA A 43 10.07 -4.17 -8.72
CA ALA A 43 8.65 -3.85 -8.86
C ALA A 43 8.18 -4.06 -10.31
N LYS A 44 8.99 -3.66 -11.29
CA LYS A 44 8.68 -3.87 -12.72
C LYS A 44 8.65 -5.35 -13.08
N ILE A 45 9.57 -6.14 -12.53
CA ILE A 45 9.60 -7.59 -12.75
C ILE A 45 8.29 -8.22 -12.28
N ASN A 46 7.85 -7.89 -11.06
CA ASN A 46 6.60 -8.47 -10.52
C ASN A 46 5.34 -7.96 -11.24
N LEU A 47 5.32 -6.69 -11.66
CA LEU A 47 4.25 -6.17 -12.52
C LEU A 47 4.13 -6.97 -13.83
N GLN A 48 5.26 -7.21 -14.51
CA GLN A 48 5.30 -7.99 -15.76
C GLN A 48 4.88 -9.45 -15.57
N ILE A 49 5.12 -10.03 -14.39
CA ILE A 49 4.63 -11.38 -14.07
C ILE A 49 3.11 -11.38 -14.04
N LEU A 50 2.47 -10.40 -13.40
CA LEU A 50 1.01 -10.29 -13.38
C LEU A 50 0.42 -10.10 -14.79
N GLU A 51 1.04 -9.25 -15.61
CA GLU A 51 0.62 -9.06 -17.01
C GLU A 51 0.72 -10.36 -17.82
N ARG A 52 1.79 -11.15 -17.64
CA ARG A 52 1.97 -12.45 -18.31
C ARG A 52 1.01 -13.53 -17.80
N LEU A 53 0.52 -13.41 -16.57
CA LEU A 53 -0.56 -14.24 -16.04
C LEU A 53 -1.94 -13.82 -16.60
N GLY A 54 -2.00 -12.77 -17.44
CA GLY A 54 -3.24 -12.23 -17.97
C GLY A 54 -4.04 -11.42 -16.95
N HIS A 55 -3.42 -11.01 -15.83
CA HIS A 55 -4.08 -10.20 -14.83
C HIS A 55 -4.08 -8.73 -15.24
N SER A 56 -5.26 -8.14 -15.36
CA SER A 56 -5.42 -6.73 -15.71
C SER A 56 -4.97 -5.81 -14.58
N ILE A 57 -4.21 -4.76 -14.92
CA ILE A 57 -3.76 -3.73 -13.99
C ILE A 57 -4.52 -2.44 -14.31
N GLU A 58 -5.36 -1.99 -13.37
CA GLU A 58 -6.05 -0.71 -13.48
C GLU A 58 -5.03 0.42 -13.23
N ARG A 59 -5.04 1.45 -14.07
CA ARG A 59 -4.12 2.58 -13.95
C ARG A 59 -4.87 3.79 -13.45
N LEU A 60 -4.47 4.34 -12.31
CA LEU A 60 -5.09 5.50 -11.71
C LEU A 60 -4.07 6.65 -11.67
N ASP A 61 -4.38 7.76 -12.34
CA ASP A 61 -3.58 8.99 -12.21
C ASP A 61 -4.03 9.69 -10.92
N PRO A 62 -3.16 9.86 -9.91
CA PRO A 62 -3.52 10.53 -8.66
C PRO A 62 -4.04 11.96 -8.87
N ARG A 63 -3.68 12.59 -10.00
CA ARG A 63 -4.07 13.97 -10.34
C ARG A 63 -5.45 14.07 -10.99
N ASP A 64 -6.11 12.94 -11.22
CA ASP A 64 -7.47 12.89 -11.76
C ASP A 64 -8.43 13.59 -10.80
N GLU A 65 -9.22 14.56 -11.30
CA GLU A 65 -10.21 15.27 -10.48
C GLU A 65 -11.27 14.32 -9.90
N ALA A 66 -11.53 13.20 -10.58
CA ALA A 66 -12.45 12.16 -10.14
C ALA A 66 -11.77 11.02 -9.37
N VAL A 67 -10.55 11.21 -8.84
CA VAL A 67 -9.75 10.15 -8.20
C VAL A 67 -10.52 9.41 -7.10
N ALA A 68 -11.33 10.11 -6.31
CA ALA A 68 -12.13 9.52 -5.25
C ALA A 68 -13.19 8.54 -5.79
N ASP A 69 -13.91 8.92 -6.85
CA ASP A 69 -14.91 8.06 -7.50
C ASP A 69 -14.27 6.86 -8.20
N ARG A 70 -13.08 7.06 -8.77
CA ARG A 70 -12.29 5.97 -9.36
C ARG A 70 -11.84 4.98 -8.30
N ILE A 71 -11.36 5.43 -7.14
CA ILE A 71 -10.99 4.57 -6.01
C ILE A 71 -12.21 3.79 -5.51
N ARG A 72 -13.36 4.45 -5.35
CA ARG A 72 -14.64 3.81 -4.99
C ARG A 72 -15.02 2.71 -5.98
N THR A 73 -14.89 2.98 -7.28
CA THR A 73 -15.18 2.02 -8.35
C THR A 73 -14.20 0.83 -8.31
N CYS A 74 -12.91 1.10 -8.13
CA CYS A 74 -11.88 0.07 -8.05
C CYS A 74 -12.09 -0.84 -6.82
N GLY A 75 -12.35 -0.23 -5.66
CA GLY A 75 -12.64 -0.92 -4.40
C GLY A 75 -13.99 -1.64 -4.38
N GLY A 76 -14.87 -1.37 -5.34
CA GLY A 76 -16.17 -2.01 -5.45
C GLY A 76 -16.08 -3.55 -5.49
N GLY A 77 -16.81 -4.19 -4.57
CA GLY A 77 -16.82 -5.65 -4.40
C GLY A 77 -15.63 -6.23 -3.64
N ALA A 78 -14.67 -5.41 -3.20
CA ALA A 78 -13.60 -5.86 -2.32
C ALA A 78 -14.10 -5.98 -0.87
N THR A 79 -13.55 -6.96 -0.15
CA THR A 79 -13.75 -7.14 1.29
C THR A 79 -12.53 -6.74 2.12
N LEU A 80 -11.39 -6.53 1.44
CA LEU A 80 -10.10 -6.16 2.01
C LEU A 80 -9.36 -5.28 1.00
N ILE A 81 -8.78 -4.20 1.51
CA ILE A 81 -7.85 -3.35 0.79
C ILE A 81 -6.42 -3.68 1.23
N VAL A 82 -5.48 -3.73 0.27
CA VAL A 82 -4.05 -3.78 0.55
C VAL A 82 -3.45 -2.44 0.12
N ASP A 83 -2.85 -1.75 1.09
CA ASP A 83 -2.07 -0.55 0.87
C ASP A 83 -0.61 -0.92 0.61
N ALA A 84 -0.19 -0.72 -0.63
CA ALA A 84 1.16 -0.92 -1.13
C ALA A 84 1.66 0.33 -1.89
N LEU A 85 1.18 1.53 -1.50
CA LEU A 85 1.51 2.77 -2.20
C LEU A 85 2.94 3.23 -1.87
N PHE A 86 3.26 3.37 -0.60
CA PHE A 86 4.52 3.91 -0.09
C PHE A 86 5.02 3.13 1.12
N GLY A 87 6.33 2.96 1.23
CA GLY A 87 6.98 2.34 2.39
C GLY A 87 8.02 3.29 2.99
N THR A 88 9.09 2.72 3.56
CA THR A 88 10.21 3.47 4.17
C THR A 88 10.88 4.55 3.30
N GLY A 89 10.77 4.48 1.97
CA GLY A 89 11.39 5.45 1.06
C GLY A 89 10.68 6.80 0.93
N LEU A 90 9.57 7.01 1.62
CA LEU A 90 8.85 8.28 1.61
C LEU A 90 9.61 9.34 2.43
N GLN A 91 9.83 10.52 1.85
CA GLN A 91 10.51 11.63 2.51
C GLN A 91 9.72 12.93 2.28
N GLY A 92 9.58 13.72 3.34
CA GLY A 92 8.87 14.99 3.31
C GLY A 92 7.35 14.83 3.12
N LEU A 93 6.65 15.96 3.00
CA LEU A 93 5.20 15.95 2.84
C LEU A 93 4.79 15.26 1.54
N LEU A 94 3.72 14.47 1.60
CA LEU A 94 3.06 13.94 0.43
C LEU A 94 2.57 15.08 -0.46
N ARG A 95 2.63 14.84 -1.77
CA ARG A 95 2.00 15.76 -2.72
C ARG A 95 0.47 15.68 -2.56
N PRO A 96 -0.26 16.80 -2.73
CA PRO A 96 -1.70 16.86 -2.47
C PRO A 96 -2.52 15.79 -3.18
N GLU A 97 -2.12 15.43 -4.41
CA GLU A 97 -2.81 14.39 -5.19
C GLU A 97 -2.74 13.00 -4.52
N TYR A 98 -1.67 12.71 -3.78
CA TYR A 98 -1.56 11.46 -3.02
C TYR A 98 -2.28 11.51 -1.68
N CYS A 99 -2.41 12.69 -1.07
CA CYS A 99 -3.29 12.86 0.10
C CYS A 99 -4.74 12.52 -0.29
N ALA A 100 -5.22 13.03 -1.43
CA ALA A 100 -6.55 12.72 -1.93
C ALA A 100 -6.76 11.22 -2.20
N VAL A 101 -5.75 10.52 -2.74
CA VAL A 101 -5.78 9.06 -2.91
C VAL A 101 -5.92 8.35 -1.56
N ILE A 102 -5.11 8.71 -0.57
CA ILE A 102 -5.13 8.09 0.76
C ILE A 102 -6.47 8.32 1.46
N ASP A 103 -6.98 9.55 1.41
CA ASP A 103 -8.27 9.90 2.01
C ASP A 103 -9.41 9.11 1.36
N ALA A 104 -9.43 9.02 0.04
CA ALA A 104 -10.43 8.24 -0.68
C ALA A 104 -10.34 6.73 -0.38
N ILE A 105 -9.14 6.18 -0.16
CA ILE A 105 -8.96 4.77 0.26
C ILE A 105 -9.51 4.57 1.68
N ASN A 106 -9.18 5.47 2.61
CA ASN A 106 -9.71 5.43 3.98
C ASN A 106 -11.25 5.51 4.00
N ASP A 107 -11.84 6.31 3.10
CA ASP A 107 -13.29 6.52 3.00
C ASP A 107 -14.06 5.33 2.39
N LEU A 108 -13.37 4.30 1.91
CA LEU A 108 -14.02 3.06 1.46
C LEU A 108 -14.72 2.31 2.61
N GLY A 109 -14.34 2.56 3.86
CA GLY A 109 -14.91 1.88 5.04
C GLY A 109 -14.62 0.38 5.10
N LEU A 110 -13.61 -0.08 4.38
CA LEU A 110 -13.15 -1.47 4.35
C LEU A 110 -11.90 -1.63 5.23
N PRO A 111 -11.63 -2.84 5.79
CA PRO A 111 -10.37 -3.09 6.46
C PRO A 111 -9.20 -2.93 5.47
N ILE A 112 -8.15 -2.23 5.92
CA ILE A 112 -6.93 -2.00 5.14
C ILE A 112 -5.77 -2.76 5.78
N LEU A 113 -5.04 -3.54 4.98
CA LEU A 113 -3.76 -4.13 5.34
C LEU A 113 -2.65 -3.27 4.72
N ALA A 114 -1.83 -2.62 5.54
CA ALA A 114 -0.68 -1.86 5.11
C ALA A 114 0.57 -2.75 4.96
N VAL A 115 1.24 -2.64 3.83
CA VAL A 115 2.51 -3.30 3.53
C VAL A 115 3.65 -2.40 3.97
N ASP A 116 4.53 -2.94 4.82
CA ASP A 116 5.66 -2.29 5.46
C ASP A 116 5.27 -1.18 6.45
N ILE A 117 4.64 -0.12 5.95
CA ILE A 117 4.23 1.09 6.66
C ILE A 117 2.90 1.58 6.06
N PRO A 118 1.90 2.01 6.87
CA PRO A 118 0.74 2.71 6.34
C PRO A 118 1.18 3.91 5.51
N SER A 119 0.81 3.91 4.23
CA SER A 119 1.25 4.94 3.29
C SER A 119 0.92 6.33 3.80
N GLY A 120 1.91 7.21 3.74
CA GLY A 120 1.81 8.58 4.27
C GLY A 120 2.19 8.75 5.73
N LEU A 121 2.51 7.67 6.45
CA LEU A 121 3.09 7.74 7.78
C LEU A 121 4.62 7.86 7.72
N ASP A 122 5.19 8.82 8.44
CA ASP A 122 6.63 8.97 8.58
C ASP A 122 7.21 7.85 9.46
N CYS A 123 8.22 7.14 8.94
CA CYS A 123 8.78 5.95 9.57
C CYS A 123 9.65 6.26 10.80
N ASP A 124 10.12 7.50 10.97
CA ASP A 124 10.98 7.92 12.07
C ASP A 124 10.19 8.63 13.17
N THR A 125 9.21 9.43 12.80
CA THR A 125 8.45 10.29 13.74
C THR A 125 7.06 9.75 14.07
N GLY A 126 6.50 8.85 13.26
CA GLY A 126 5.14 8.34 13.43
C GLY A 126 4.06 9.38 13.13
N GLN A 127 4.40 10.50 12.50
CA GLN A 127 3.46 11.55 12.12
C GLN A 127 2.98 11.37 10.67
N PRO A 128 1.72 11.68 10.35
CA PRO A 128 1.27 11.77 8.97
C PRO A 128 2.02 12.86 8.20
N LEU A 129 2.45 12.53 6.99
CA LEU A 129 3.08 13.43 6.03
C LEU A 129 2.04 14.15 5.18
N GLY A 130 1.02 14.72 5.84
CA GLY A 130 -0.16 15.35 5.23
C GLY A 130 -1.42 14.49 5.35
N ALA A 131 -1.35 13.22 4.93
CA ALA A 131 -2.38 12.21 5.13
C ALA A 131 -1.71 10.86 5.40
N ALA A 132 -2.41 9.94 6.07
CA ALA A 132 -1.91 8.58 6.30
C ALA A 132 -3.04 7.55 6.23
N ILE A 133 -2.72 6.37 5.73
CA ILE A 133 -3.62 5.22 5.76
C ILE A 133 -3.93 4.83 7.20
N ARG A 134 -5.21 4.54 7.46
CA ARG A 134 -5.70 4.00 8.73
C ARG A 134 -5.90 2.50 8.60
N ALA A 135 -4.82 1.76 8.85
CA ALA A 135 -4.79 0.32 8.66
C ALA A 135 -5.52 -0.42 9.81
N ALA A 136 -6.19 -1.51 9.46
CA ALA A 136 -6.64 -2.52 10.42
C ALA A 136 -5.48 -3.44 10.83
N HIS A 137 -4.58 -3.72 9.89
CA HIS A 137 -3.35 -4.48 10.13
C HIS A 137 -2.17 -3.85 9.38
N THR A 138 -0.99 -3.88 9.97
CA THR A 138 0.27 -3.51 9.29
C THR A 138 1.23 -4.68 9.36
N VAL A 139 1.79 -5.09 8.21
CA VAL A 139 2.86 -6.09 8.15
C VAL A 139 4.18 -5.40 7.85
N THR A 140 5.03 -5.22 8.86
CA THR A 140 6.40 -4.73 8.69
C THR A 140 7.38 -5.86 8.45
N PHE A 141 8.44 -5.57 7.70
CA PHE A 141 9.54 -6.51 7.49
C PHE A 141 10.71 -6.24 8.43
N VAL A 142 11.30 -7.32 8.95
CA VAL A 142 12.54 -7.37 9.78
C VAL A 142 12.45 -6.68 11.13
N ALA A 143 12.07 -5.41 11.21
CA ALA A 143 12.04 -4.67 12.45
C ALA A 143 10.89 -3.67 12.49
N VAL A 144 10.49 -3.35 13.73
CA VAL A 144 9.58 -2.23 14.01
C VAL A 144 10.28 -0.92 13.69
N LYS A 145 9.56 0.00 13.04
CA LYS A 145 10.08 1.32 12.69
C LYS A 145 10.06 2.22 13.91
N LYS A 146 11.01 3.14 14.03
CA LYS A 146 11.10 4.05 15.19
C LYS A 146 9.79 4.81 15.41
N GLY A 147 9.22 5.34 14.34
CA GLY A 147 7.95 6.07 14.34
C GLY A 147 6.79 5.28 14.95
N PHE A 148 6.82 3.95 14.90
CA PHE A 148 5.73 3.12 15.42
C PHE A 148 5.70 3.09 16.96
N LEU A 149 6.79 3.51 17.59
CA LEU A 149 6.98 3.48 19.04
C LEU A 149 6.97 4.88 19.67
N VAL A 150 6.88 5.95 18.87
CA VAL A 150 7.01 7.34 19.35
C VAL A 150 5.84 7.77 20.24
N SER A 151 4.62 7.38 19.90
CA SER A 151 3.42 7.71 20.66
C SER A 151 2.35 6.60 20.54
N PRO A 152 1.53 6.38 21.59
CA PRO A 152 0.34 5.53 21.49
C PRO A 152 -0.61 5.94 20.35
N ASP A 153 -0.64 7.22 19.99
CA ASP A 153 -1.53 7.74 18.94
C ASP A 153 -1.25 7.13 17.56
N VAL A 154 -0.01 6.70 17.32
CA VAL A 154 0.40 6.07 16.05
C VAL A 154 -0.38 4.78 15.79
N ARG A 155 -0.90 4.12 16.83
CA ARG A 155 -1.74 2.92 16.72
C ARG A 155 -3.00 3.13 15.87
N VAL A 156 -3.50 4.37 15.78
CA VAL A 156 -4.65 4.69 14.92
C VAL A 156 -4.37 4.46 13.43
N PHE A 157 -3.10 4.52 13.02
CA PHE A 157 -2.66 4.27 11.65
C PHE A 157 -2.21 2.83 11.43
N LEU A 158 -1.60 2.21 12.45
CA LEU A 158 -1.00 0.89 12.33
C LEU A 158 -2.01 -0.25 12.43
N GLY A 159 -3.05 -0.09 13.25
CA GLY A 159 -3.91 -1.20 13.64
C GLY A 159 -3.13 -2.28 14.40
N GLU A 160 -3.41 -3.56 14.10
CA GLU A 160 -2.61 -4.67 14.63
C GLU A 160 -1.30 -4.83 13.83
N LEU A 161 -0.17 -4.74 14.52
CA LEU A 161 1.16 -4.79 13.94
C LEU A 161 1.72 -6.22 13.92
N HIS A 162 2.16 -6.65 12.75
CA HIS A 162 2.82 -7.94 12.50
C HIS A 162 4.25 -7.69 12.03
N VAL A 163 5.23 -8.40 12.61
CA VAL A 163 6.63 -8.33 12.18
C VAL A 163 7.00 -9.62 11.46
N ALA A 164 7.22 -9.53 10.16
CA ALA A 164 7.53 -10.66 9.31
C ALA A 164 9.04 -10.79 9.06
N SER A 165 9.56 -12.01 9.15
CA SER A 165 10.88 -12.35 8.63
C SER A 165 10.84 -12.45 7.11
N ILE A 166 11.88 -11.95 6.45
CA ILE A 166 12.09 -12.05 5.00
C ILE A 166 13.43 -12.72 4.66
N GLY A 167 13.87 -13.66 5.51
CA GLY A 167 15.21 -14.26 5.45
C GLY A 167 16.22 -13.62 6.40
N VAL A 168 15.77 -12.63 7.18
CA VAL A 168 16.45 -12.09 8.35
C VAL A 168 15.48 -12.21 9.53
N GLU A 169 15.93 -12.78 10.63
CA GLU A 169 15.15 -12.93 11.86
C GLU A 169 14.89 -11.55 12.48
N PRO A 170 13.63 -11.23 12.87
CA PRO A 170 13.36 -10.02 13.63
C PRO A 170 14.10 -10.00 14.96
N PRO A 171 14.53 -8.82 15.44
CA PRO A 171 15.01 -8.68 16.82
C PRO A 171 13.91 -9.16 17.79
N GLN A 172 14.28 -10.02 18.74
CA GLN A 172 13.40 -10.46 19.84
C GLN A 172 13.12 -9.32 20.82
#